data_AF-A0A6G1FTG2-F1
#
_entry.id   AF-A0A6G1FTG2-F1
#
_cell.length_a   1.000
_cell.length_b   1.000
_cell.length_c   1.000
_cell.angle_alpha   90.00
_cell.angle_beta   90.00
_cell.angle_gamma   90.00
#
_symmetry.space_group_name_H-M   'P 1'
#
loop_
_entity.id
_entity.type
_entity.pdbx_description
1 polymer ?
#
loop_
_entity_poly.entity_id
_entity_poly.type
_entity_poly.pdbx_seq_one_letter_code
_entity_poly.pdbx_strand_id
1 'polypeptide(L)'
;VTVEDVGGREHEFTLEKHGFVYAKQSSTVMKTRDDLFDTKKIVTEYYPEMAEFLQRVTGAPQIKIIHHGMRVLISLPVRLLTRVSAAHLDFSSIQSNKTLHSHFEGETEEIMHGRFMIVNAWRPIKPVYRDPFGIAGANTVPHRDLVIRQNRWFKEIRESMGVVYNPAHRWYYKYAQQPEDVLIFKQYDNHGRARACPHTAFVDEEHKDNYARESIEIRAILIWPDHESVLVSSNL
;
A
#
# COMPACT_ATOMS: atom_id res chain seq x y z
N VAL A 1 8.79 19.63 -2.30
CA VAL A 1 7.78 18.81 -3.00
C VAL A 1 6.42 19.33 -2.56
N THR A 2 5.50 19.59 -3.48
CA THR A 2 4.11 19.94 -3.14
C THR A 2 3.30 18.66 -3.01
N VAL A 3 2.47 18.54 -1.98
CA VAL A 3 1.54 17.42 -1.77
C VAL A 3 0.13 17.99 -1.82
N GLU A 4 -0.69 17.50 -2.74
CA GLU A 4 -2.03 18.03 -3.01
C GLU A 4 -3.10 17.27 -2.23
N ASP A 5 -4.06 17.99 -1.64
CA ASP A 5 -5.22 17.35 -1.01
C ASP A 5 -6.19 16.83 -2.07
N VAL A 6 -6.64 15.59 -1.89
CA VAL A 6 -7.61 14.91 -2.75
C VAL A 6 -9.07 15.16 -2.34
N GLY A 7 -9.30 15.84 -1.21
CA GLY A 7 -10.66 16.09 -0.68
C GLY A 7 -11.63 16.61 -1.75
N GLY A 8 -12.77 15.92 -1.90
CA GLY A 8 -13.80 16.24 -2.88
C GLY A 8 -13.52 15.78 -4.31
N ARG A 9 -12.33 15.22 -4.58
CA ARG A 9 -11.87 14.72 -5.89
C ARG A 9 -11.40 13.28 -5.84
N GLU A 10 -11.76 12.53 -4.80
CA GLU A 10 -11.31 11.15 -4.57
C GLU A 10 -11.65 10.23 -5.76
N HIS A 11 -12.79 10.49 -6.41
CA HIS A 11 -13.28 9.76 -7.59
C HIS A 11 -12.38 9.91 -8.83
N GLU A 12 -11.49 10.91 -8.89
CA GLU A 12 -10.52 11.08 -9.98
C GLU A 12 -9.38 10.04 -9.90
N PHE A 13 -9.16 9.44 -8.72
CA PHE A 13 -8.06 8.54 -8.44
C PHE A 13 -8.48 7.08 -8.53
N THR A 14 -7.77 6.30 -9.34
CA THR A 14 -8.08 4.90 -9.59
C THR A 14 -6.81 4.06 -9.57
N LEU A 15 -6.96 2.78 -9.23
CA LEU A 15 -5.87 1.81 -9.25
C LEU A 15 -5.21 1.70 -10.64
N GLU A 16 -5.97 1.81 -11.72
CA GLU A 16 -5.42 1.67 -13.08
C GLU A 16 -4.67 2.91 -13.56
N LYS A 17 -5.17 4.11 -13.25
CA LYS A 17 -4.56 5.37 -13.71
C LYS A 17 -3.47 5.87 -12.78
N HIS A 18 -3.74 5.86 -11.47
CA HIS A 18 -2.87 6.48 -10.46
C HIS A 18 -2.16 5.46 -9.58
N GLY A 19 -2.64 4.21 -9.57
CA GLY A 19 -2.09 3.15 -8.73
C GLY A 19 -2.66 3.14 -7.31
N PHE A 20 -3.54 4.08 -6.97
CA PHE A 20 -4.22 4.15 -5.67
C PHE A 20 -5.67 4.62 -5.82
N VAL A 21 -6.47 4.35 -4.79
CA VAL A 21 -7.87 4.77 -4.66
C VAL A 21 -8.22 4.97 -3.19
N TYR A 22 -9.09 5.93 -2.89
CA TYR A 22 -9.77 6.02 -1.60
C TYR A 22 -11.14 5.38 -1.71
N ALA A 23 -11.37 4.30 -0.96
CA ALA A 23 -12.63 3.57 -0.98
C ALA A 23 -13.29 3.60 0.41
N LYS A 24 -14.60 3.84 0.45
CA LYS A 24 -15.36 3.92 1.70
C LYS A 24 -15.69 2.53 2.23
N GLN A 25 -15.35 2.27 3.49
CA GLN A 25 -15.78 1.09 4.23
C GLN A 25 -15.81 1.36 5.73
N SER A 26 -16.96 1.18 6.36
CA SER A 26 -17.04 1.08 7.83
C SER A 26 -16.63 -0.31 8.28
N SER A 27 -15.64 -0.41 9.16
CA SER A 27 -15.21 -1.70 9.72
C SER A 27 -16.10 -2.08 10.90
N THR A 28 -16.51 -3.34 10.94
CA THR A 28 -17.20 -3.92 12.10
C THR A 28 -16.21 -4.43 13.16
N VAL A 29 -14.96 -4.66 12.75
CA VAL A 29 -13.90 -5.29 13.55
C VAL A 29 -12.93 -4.26 14.14
N MET A 30 -12.41 -3.32 13.33
CA MET A 30 -11.43 -2.31 13.74
C MET A 30 -12.11 -1.00 14.11
N LYS A 31 -12.33 -0.75 15.41
CA LYS A 31 -13.07 0.42 15.91
C LYS A 31 -12.28 1.27 16.89
N THR A 32 -11.40 0.64 17.66
CA THR A 32 -10.70 1.26 18.78
C THR A 32 -9.20 1.03 18.66
N ARG A 33 -8.43 1.78 19.46
CA ARG A 33 -6.99 1.61 19.54
C ARG A 33 -6.60 0.22 20.04
N ASP A 34 -7.36 -0.37 20.96
CA ASP A 34 -7.04 -1.67 21.54
C ASP A 34 -7.16 -2.80 20.50
N ASP A 35 -8.08 -2.64 19.53
CA ASP A 35 -8.23 -3.58 18.41
C ASP A 35 -6.95 -3.72 17.58
N LEU A 36 -6.11 -2.67 17.51
CA LEU A 36 -4.83 -2.73 16.80
C LEU A 36 -3.87 -3.73 17.41
N PHE A 37 -3.97 -4.00 18.72
CA PHE A 37 -3.06 -4.90 19.43
C PHE A 37 -3.57 -6.34 19.51
N ASP A 38 -4.83 -6.60 19.16
CA ASP A 38 -5.40 -7.94 19.12
C ASP A 38 -5.10 -8.64 17.78
N THR A 39 -3.91 -9.23 17.71
CA THR A 39 -3.45 -9.99 16.53
C THR A 39 -4.39 -11.13 16.17
N LYS A 40 -5.01 -11.78 17.17
CA LYS A 40 -5.93 -12.90 16.93
C LYS A 40 -7.17 -12.39 16.22
N LYS A 41 -7.82 -11.35 16.76
CA LYS A 41 -8.97 -10.68 16.15
C LYS A 41 -8.66 -10.17 14.73
N ILE A 42 -7.49 -9.58 14.52
CA ILE A 42 -7.07 -9.12 13.20
C ILE A 42 -7.06 -10.28 12.19
N VAL A 43 -6.45 -11.41 12.55
CA VAL A 43 -6.33 -12.55 11.63
C VAL A 43 -7.65 -13.30 11.45
N THR A 44 -8.45 -13.47 12.51
CA THR A 44 -9.67 -14.29 12.45
C THR A 44 -10.90 -13.55 11.97
N GLU A 45 -10.94 -12.22 12.12
CA GLU A 45 -12.13 -11.41 11.80
C GLU A 45 -11.83 -10.30 10.78
N TYR A 46 -10.74 -9.54 10.96
CA TYR A 46 -10.47 -8.40 10.09
C TYR A 46 -9.90 -8.80 8.72
N TYR A 47 -9.10 -9.87 8.65
CA TYR A 47 -8.59 -10.40 7.38
C TYR A 47 -9.72 -10.83 6.44
N PRO A 48 -10.72 -11.63 6.86
CA PRO A 48 -11.91 -11.88 6.05
C PRO A 48 -12.64 -10.62 5.61
N GLU A 49 -12.90 -9.68 6.54
CA GLU A 49 -13.59 -8.41 6.22
C GLU A 49 -12.85 -7.61 5.14
N MET A 50 -11.52 -7.57 5.23
CA MET A 50 -10.68 -6.87 4.25
C MET A 50 -10.53 -7.61 2.94
N ALA A 51 -10.55 -8.95 2.94
CA ALA A 51 -10.55 -9.73 1.70
C ALA A 51 -11.83 -9.48 0.88
N GLU A 52 -12.99 -9.53 1.51
CA GLU A 52 -14.28 -9.21 0.86
C GLU A 52 -14.32 -7.76 0.34
N PHE A 53 -13.82 -6.81 1.14
CA PHE A 53 -13.74 -5.43 0.71
C PHE A 53 -12.82 -5.23 -0.49
N LEU A 54 -11.62 -5.80 -0.45
CA LEU A 54 -10.67 -5.73 -1.56
C LEU A 54 -11.23 -6.38 -2.82
N GLN A 55 -11.90 -7.53 -2.70
CA GLN A 55 -12.58 -8.16 -3.83
C GLN A 55 -13.65 -7.23 -4.43
N ARG A 56 -14.49 -6.60 -3.61
CA ARG A 56 -15.53 -5.66 -4.09
C ARG A 56 -14.95 -4.42 -4.77
N VAL A 57 -13.85 -3.86 -4.25
CA VAL A 57 -13.24 -2.64 -4.81
C VAL A 57 -12.45 -2.95 -6.09
N THR A 58 -11.77 -4.08 -6.14
CA THR A 58 -10.83 -4.39 -7.23
C THR A 58 -11.39 -5.33 -8.28
N GLY A 59 -12.42 -6.11 -7.95
CA GLY A 59 -12.94 -7.17 -8.80
C GLY A 59 -12.02 -8.39 -8.90
N ALA A 60 -11.00 -8.52 -8.03
CA ALA A 60 -10.11 -9.68 -8.09
C ALA A 60 -10.84 -10.96 -7.64
N PRO A 61 -10.82 -12.04 -8.44
CA PRO A 61 -11.50 -13.29 -8.07
C PRO A 61 -10.83 -13.97 -6.86
N GLN A 62 -9.52 -13.74 -6.66
CA GLN A 62 -8.78 -14.31 -5.54
C GLN A 62 -8.02 -13.22 -4.78
N ILE A 63 -8.19 -13.22 -3.45
CA ILE A 63 -7.51 -12.33 -2.52
C ILE A 63 -6.81 -13.18 -1.46
N LYS A 64 -5.51 -12.95 -1.24
CA LYS A 64 -4.79 -13.53 -0.11
C LYS A 64 -4.15 -12.44 0.74
N ILE A 65 -4.64 -12.27 1.96
CA ILE A 65 -4.00 -11.39 2.94
C ILE A 65 -2.73 -12.08 3.46
N ILE A 66 -1.59 -11.41 3.36
CA ILE A 66 -0.28 -12.00 3.69
C ILE A 66 0.37 -11.39 4.92
N HIS A 67 0.00 -10.16 5.29
CA HIS A 67 0.64 -9.43 6.39
C HIS A 67 -0.25 -8.27 6.86
N HIS A 68 -0.08 -7.85 8.11
CA HIS A 68 -0.57 -6.57 8.61
C HIS A 68 0.52 -5.84 9.39
N GLY A 69 0.51 -4.51 9.30
CA GLY A 69 1.37 -3.63 10.09
C GLY A 69 0.54 -2.59 10.81
N MET A 70 0.81 -2.38 12.10
CA MET A 70 0.19 -1.29 12.86
C MET A 70 1.16 -0.13 13.04
N ARG A 71 0.63 1.09 13.09
CA ARG A 71 1.37 2.30 13.46
C ARG A 71 0.68 2.96 14.63
N VAL A 72 1.33 2.93 15.78
CA VAL A 72 0.90 3.59 17.02
C VAL A 72 2.13 4.22 17.66
N LEU A 73 2.03 5.49 18.08
CA LEU A 73 3.08 6.08 18.90
C LEU A 73 3.00 5.46 20.30
N ILE A 74 3.98 4.62 20.64
CA ILE A 74 4.16 4.06 21.98
C ILE A 74 5.27 4.86 22.66
N SER A 75 5.06 5.28 23.90
CA SER A 75 6.01 6.05 24.73
C SER A 75 7.22 5.22 25.20
N LEU A 76 7.71 4.30 24.39
CA LEU A 76 8.96 3.58 24.61
C LEU A 76 10.13 4.42 24.06
N PRO A 77 11.36 4.29 24.58
CA PRO A 77 12.54 5.00 24.05
C PRO A 77 12.99 4.48 22.67
N VAL A 78 12.10 3.81 21.95
CA VAL A 78 12.37 3.11 20.69
C VAL A 78 11.77 3.93 19.55
N ARG A 79 12.59 4.77 18.93
CA ARG A 79 12.29 5.53 17.70
C ARG A 79 11.89 4.66 16.50
N LEU A 80 11.92 3.32 16.58
CA LEU A 80 11.68 2.40 15.45
C LEU A 80 10.22 2.37 14.93
N LEU A 81 9.22 2.83 15.68
CA LEU A 81 7.83 2.84 15.23
C LEU A 81 7.36 4.20 14.70
N THR A 82 8.28 5.16 14.56
CA THR A 82 7.98 6.52 14.11
C THR A 82 7.87 6.63 12.57
N ARG A 83 7.45 7.81 12.10
CA ARG A 83 7.27 8.19 10.69
C ARG A 83 8.42 7.69 9.79
N VAL A 84 8.08 7.01 8.69
CA VAL A 84 9.02 6.79 7.59
C VAL A 84 9.02 8.03 6.71
N SER A 85 10.03 8.88 6.87
CA SER A 85 10.14 10.18 6.17
C SER A 85 10.80 10.09 4.79
N ALA A 86 11.36 8.94 4.43
CA ALA A 86 11.88 8.70 3.09
C ALA A 86 10.78 8.09 2.21
N ALA A 87 10.52 8.70 1.06
CA ALA A 87 9.67 8.14 0.01
C ALA A 87 10.21 6.78 -0.45
N HIS A 88 9.36 5.76 -0.41
CA HIS A 88 9.75 4.39 -0.73
C HIS A 88 8.61 3.58 -1.36
N LEU A 89 9.01 2.43 -1.91
CA LEU A 89 8.16 1.29 -2.20
C LEU A 89 8.64 0.12 -1.34
N ASP A 90 7.71 -0.65 -0.79
CA ASP A 90 8.06 -1.79 0.07
C ASP A 90 8.67 -2.96 -0.71
N PHE A 91 8.42 -3.00 -2.02
CA PHE A 91 8.81 -4.10 -2.90
C PHE A 91 9.57 -3.60 -4.13
N SER A 92 10.65 -4.30 -4.48
CA SER A 92 11.15 -4.38 -5.87
C SER A 92 10.39 -5.45 -6.65
N SER A 93 10.51 -5.48 -7.99
CA SER A 93 9.94 -6.58 -8.79
C SER A 93 10.45 -7.96 -8.36
N ILE A 94 11.72 -8.06 -8.00
CA ILE A 94 12.31 -9.31 -7.50
C ILE A 94 11.67 -9.69 -6.16
N GLN A 95 11.52 -8.73 -5.25
CA GLN A 95 10.86 -8.97 -3.96
C GLN A 95 9.40 -9.38 -4.13
N SER A 96 8.68 -8.77 -5.07
CA SER A 96 7.28 -9.11 -5.38
C SER A 96 7.15 -10.55 -5.87
N ASN A 97 8.00 -10.97 -6.81
CA ASN A 97 8.02 -12.34 -7.32
C ASN A 97 8.38 -13.34 -6.21
N LYS A 98 9.40 -13.04 -5.38
CA LYS A 98 9.74 -13.88 -4.22
C LYS A 98 8.58 -14.03 -3.24
N THR A 99 7.86 -12.94 -2.98
CA THR A 99 6.69 -12.94 -2.10
C THR A 99 5.54 -13.76 -2.70
N LEU A 100 5.33 -13.71 -4.02
CA LEU A 100 4.36 -14.59 -4.68
C LEU A 100 4.75 -16.06 -4.49
N HIS A 101 6.00 -16.42 -4.82
CA HIS A 101 6.52 -17.79 -4.65
C HIS A 101 6.36 -18.32 -3.22
N SER A 102 6.66 -17.51 -2.20
CA SER A 102 6.55 -17.96 -0.81
C SER A 102 5.11 -18.22 -0.33
N HIS A 103 4.11 -17.63 -0.99
CA HIS A 103 2.70 -17.77 -0.58
C HIS A 103 1.88 -18.70 -1.47
N PHE A 104 2.40 -19.05 -2.65
CA PHE A 104 1.74 -19.85 -3.69
C PHE A 104 2.73 -20.83 -4.34
N GLU A 105 3.50 -21.54 -3.51
CA GLU A 105 4.43 -22.57 -3.98
C GLU A 105 3.67 -23.63 -4.80
N GLY A 106 4.16 -23.94 -6.00
CA GLY A 106 3.51 -24.87 -6.94
C GLY A 106 2.52 -24.22 -7.92
N GLU A 107 1.95 -23.07 -7.60
CA GLU A 107 0.96 -22.36 -8.46
C GLU A 107 1.53 -21.07 -9.08
N THR A 108 2.74 -20.66 -8.67
CA THR A 108 3.27 -19.33 -9.00
C THR A 108 3.42 -19.09 -10.51
N GLU A 109 3.92 -20.06 -11.27
CA GLU A 109 4.12 -19.90 -12.72
C GLU A 109 2.77 -19.67 -13.43
N GLU A 110 1.73 -20.41 -13.04
CA GLU A 110 0.36 -20.22 -13.56
C GLU A 110 -0.17 -18.83 -13.22
N ILE A 111 0.01 -18.38 -11.97
CA ILE A 111 -0.40 -17.03 -11.55
C ILE A 111 0.37 -15.95 -12.34
N MET A 112 1.65 -16.18 -12.66
CA MET A 112 2.47 -15.25 -13.43
C MET A 112 2.06 -15.16 -14.91
N HIS A 113 1.39 -16.19 -15.46
CA HIS A 113 0.78 -16.11 -16.79
C HIS A 113 -0.45 -15.18 -16.83
N GLY A 114 -1.16 -15.08 -15.71
CA GLY A 114 -2.23 -14.11 -15.49
C GLY A 114 -1.72 -12.79 -14.90
N ARG A 115 -2.62 -12.05 -14.27
CA ARG A 115 -2.30 -10.80 -13.56
C ARG A 115 -2.31 -11.01 -12.06
N PHE A 116 -1.26 -10.54 -11.40
CA PHE A 116 -1.28 -10.39 -9.95
C PHE A 116 -0.81 -9.00 -9.52
N MET A 117 -1.38 -8.54 -8.40
CA MET A 117 -0.96 -7.34 -7.73
C MET A 117 -0.58 -7.64 -6.29
N ILE A 118 0.36 -6.86 -5.77
CA ILE A 118 0.52 -6.69 -4.33
C ILE A 118 -0.02 -5.31 -4.00
N VAL A 119 -1.00 -5.24 -3.10
CA VAL A 119 -1.57 -3.97 -2.63
C VAL A 119 -1.46 -3.86 -1.12
N ASN A 120 -1.35 -2.62 -0.66
CA ASN A 120 -1.57 -2.28 0.73
C ASN A 120 -2.93 -1.56 0.83
N ALA A 121 -3.69 -1.88 1.88
CA ALA A 121 -4.90 -1.19 2.29
C ALA A 121 -4.67 -0.56 3.66
N TRP A 122 -4.66 0.77 3.71
CA TRP A 122 -4.34 1.54 4.90
C TRP A 122 -5.60 2.18 5.49
N ARG A 123 -5.88 1.86 6.75
CA ARG A 123 -7.02 2.34 7.51
C ARG A 123 -6.56 3.06 8.78
N PRO A 124 -6.91 4.34 8.98
CA PRO A 124 -6.76 4.97 10.27
C PRO A 124 -7.87 4.55 11.23
N ILE A 125 -7.61 4.57 12.55
CA ILE A 125 -8.62 4.27 13.59
C ILE A 125 -9.35 5.54 14.06
N LYS A 126 -8.78 6.71 13.77
CA LYS A 126 -9.33 8.03 14.08
C LYS A 126 -8.90 9.03 12.99
N PRO A 127 -9.56 10.20 12.86
CA PRO A 127 -9.20 11.18 11.85
C PRO A 127 -7.70 11.52 11.85
N VAL A 128 -7.12 11.70 10.65
CA VAL A 128 -5.67 11.91 10.51
C VAL A 128 -5.38 13.38 10.29
N TYR A 129 -4.72 14.00 11.27
CA TYR A 129 -4.19 15.37 11.15
C TYR A 129 -2.66 15.38 11.16
N ARG A 130 -2.05 14.73 12.16
CA ARG A 130 -0.59 14.66 12.26
C ARG A 130 -0.02 13.52 11.42
N ASP A 131 1.09 13.81 10.75
CA ASP A 131 1.85 12.87 9.92
C ASP A 131 0.97 12.22 8.82
N PRO A 132 0.25 12.97 7.97
CA PRO A 132 -0.62 12.42 6.93
C PRO A 132 0.11 11.44 5.99
N PHE A 133 -0.66 10.54 5.36
CA PHE A 133 -0.14 9.57 4.40
C PHE A 133 0.01 10.24 3.03
N GLY A 134 1.25 10.50 2.63
CA GLY A 134 1.59 11.02 1.31
C GLY A 134 1.81 9.89 0.32
N ILE A 135 1.21 9.99 -0.86
CA ILE A 135 1.30 8.99 -1.92
C ILE A 135 1.55 9.64 -3.28
N ALA A 136 2.50 9.11 -4.04
CA ALA A 136 2.78 9.56 -5.38
C ALA A 136 1.88 8.83 -6.39
N GLY A 137 1.33 9.57 -7.35
CA GLY A 137 0.66 8.97 -8.50
C GLY A 137 1.66 8.16 -9.33
N ALA A 138 1.47 6.85 -9.41
CA ALA A 138 2.39 5.93 -10.08
C ALA A 138 2.66 6.30 -11.55
N ASN A 139 1.67 6.90 -12.23
CA ASN A 139 1.79 7.41 -13.60
C ASN A 139 2.75 8.60 -13.76
N THR A 140 3.20 9.21 -12.67
CA THR A 140 4.13 10.36 -12.66
C THR A 140 5.53 9.99 -12.19
N VAL A 141 5.74 8.75 -11.71
CA VAL A 141 7.02 8.26 -11.22
C VAL A 141 7.58 7.24 -12.22
N PRO A 142 8.51 7.63 -13.11
CA PRO A 142 9.12 6.69 -14.03
C PRO A 142 10.06 5.73 -13.29
N HIS A 143 10.22 4.50 -13.81
CA HIS A 143 11.05 3.47 -13.19
C HIS A 143 12.50 3.90 -12.94
N ARG A 144 13.07 4.77 -13.79
CA ARG A 144 14.43 5.33 -13.62
C ARG A 144 14.61 6.15 -12.33
N ASP A 145 13.52 6.63 -11.73
CA ASP A 145 13.55 7.38 -10.48
C ASP A 145 13.44 6.45 -9.26
N LEU A 146 13.31 5.14 -9.46
CA LEU A 146 13.25 4.13 -8.41
C LEU A 146 14.61 3.46 -8.27
N VAL A 147 15.14 3.42 -7.04
CA VAL A 147 16.46 2.85 -6.76
C VAL A 147 16.34 1.72 -5.77
N ILE A 148 16.78 0.54 -6.16
CA ILE A 148 16.76 -0.66 -5.30
C ILE A 148 17.56 -0.38 -4.01
N ARG A 149 16.97 -0.80 -2.90
CA ARG A 149 17.56 -0.78 -1.55
C ARG A 149 17.46 -2.18 -1.00
N GLN A 150 18.61 -2.82 -0.82
CA GLN A 150 18.70 -4.12 -0.16
C GLN A 150 18.83 -3.92 1.34
N ASN A 151 17.88 -4.45 2.08
CA ASN A 151 17.90 -4.50 3.54
C ASN A 151 18.11 -5.94 3.98
N ARG A 152 19.19 -6.18 4.70
CA ARG A 152 19.46 -7.50 5.30
C ARG A 152 18.67 -7.62 6.60
N TRP A 153 17.72 -8.54 6.61
CA TRP A 153 16.93 -8.88 7.80
C TRP A 153 17.31 -10.29 8.26
N PHE A 154 18.13 -10.39 9.31
CA PHE A 154 18.76 -11.64 9.75
C PHE A 154 19.48 -12.38 8.59
N LYS A 155 18.93 -13.52 8.16
CA LYS A 155 19.44 -14.35 7.07
C LYS A 155 18.77 -14.07 5.71
N GLU A 156 17.73 -13.23 5.69
CA GLU A 156 17.02 -12.86 4.47
C GLU A 156 17.53 -11.52 3.92
N ILE A 157 17.58 -11.41 2.60
CA ILE A 157 17.75 -10.13 1.91
C ILE A 157 16.38 -9.74 1.38
N ARG A 158 15.87 -8.59 1.84
CA ARG A 158 14.63 -8.00 1.35
C ARG A 158 14.97 -6.77 0.51
N GLU A 159 14.25 -6.60 -0.60
CA GLU A 159 14.42 -5.43 -1.46
C GLU A 159 13.23 -4.50 -1.38
N SER A 160 13.50 -3.27 -0.96
CA SER A 160 12.61 -2.12 -1.13
C SER A 160 13.17 -1.21 -2.23
N MET A 161 12.45 -0.15 -2.59
CA MET A 161 12.98 0.88 -3.49
C MET A 161 12.86 2.26 -2.86
N GLY A 162 13.93 3.04 -2.93
CA GLY A 162 13.89 4.48 -2.64
C GLY A 162 13.50 5.28 -3.87
N VAL A 163 13.07 6.52 -3.67
CA VAL A 163 12.66 7.43 -4.76
C VAL A 163 13.67 8.56 -4.90
N VAL A 164 14.15 8.79 -6.12
CA VAL A 164 14.95 9.96 -6.50
C VAL A 164 14.02 11.15 -6.67
N TYR A 165 14.40 12.32 -6.13
CA TYR A 165 13.62 13.53 -6.30
C TYR A 165 13.47 13.91 -7.77
N ASN A 166 12.24 14.18 -8.19
CA ASN A 166 11.94 14.72 -9.51
C ASN A 166 10.73 15.67 -9.39
N PRO A 167 10.82 16.92 -9.86
CA PRO A 167 9.73 17.90 -9.78
C PRO A 167 8.48 17.50 -10.60
N ALA A 168 8.59 16.54 -11.52
CA ALA A 168 7.46 16.02 -12.27
C ALA A 168 6.58 15.05 -11.46
N HIS A 169 7.07 14.52 -10.34
CA HIS A 169 6.28 13.63 -9.48
C HIS A 169 5.10 14.40 -8.87
N ARG A 170 3.91 13.82 -8.95
CA ARG A 170 2.70 14.36 -8.31
C ARG A 170 2.39 13.56 -7.07
N TRP A 171 2.32 14.28 -5.95
CA TRP A 171 2.09 13.73 -4.63
C TRP A 171 0.74 14.19 -4.10
N TYR A 172 0.07 13.27 -3.43
CA TYR A 172 -1.29 13.45 -2.94
C TYR A 172 -1.40 13.00 -1.49
N TYR A 173 -2.38 13.55 -0.78
CA TYR A 173 -2.82 13.09 0.53
C TYR A 173 -4.30 13.40 0.70
N LYS A 174 -4.92 12.86 1.75
CA LYS A 174 -6.29 13.23 2.14
C LYS A 174 -6.25 13.96 3.47
N TYR A 175 -6.67 15.23 3.47
CA TYR A 175 -6.84 15.99 4.70
C TYR A 175 -7.90 15.35 5.60
N ALA A 176 -7.65 15.32 6.91
CA ALA A 176 -8.56 14.77 7.91
C ALA A 176 -9.13 13.38 7.52
N GLN A 177 -8.29 12.51 6.97
CA GLN A 177 -8.72 11.18 6.48
C GLN A 177 -9.46 10.42 7.59
N GLN A 178 -10.71 10.06 7.33
CA GLN A 178 -11.57 9.39 8.31
C GLN A 178 -11.30 7.88 8.34
N PRO A 179 -11.67 7.18 9.42
CA PRO A 179 -11.54 5.71 9.49
C PRO A 179 -12.22 4.95 8.36
N GLU A 180 -13.26 5.52 7.77
CA GLU A 180 -13.99 4.94 6.64
C GLU A 180 -13.28 5.16 5.30
N ASP A 181 -12.41 6.16 5.20
CA ASP A 181 -11.63 6.43 3.98
C ASP A 181 -10.43 5.49 3.92
N VAL A 182 -10.61 4.28 3.40
CA VAL A 182 -9.51 3.31 3.26
C VAL A 182 -8.71 3.64 2.01
N LEU A 183 -7.41 3.89 2.17
CA LEU A 183 -6.49 4.08 1.06
C LEU A 183 -6.00 2.72 0.58
N ILE A 184 -6.34 2.33 -0.65
CA ILE A 184 -5.82 1.11 -1.29
C ILE A 184 -4.82 1.54 -2.36
N PHE A 185 -3.62 0.98 -2.34
CA PHE A 185 -2.55 1.36 -3.25
C PHE A 185 -1.66 0.19 -3.63
N LYS A 186 -1.22 0.20 -4.89
CA LYS A 186 -0.34 -0.82 -5.47
C LYS A 186 1.06 -0.69 -4.90
N GLN A 187 1.59 -1.81 -4.42
CA GLN A 187 3.02 -2.01 -4.22
C GLN A 187 3.67 -2.66 -5.44
N TYR A 188 2.91 -3.46 -6.19
CA TYR A 188 3.34 -4.10 -7.41
C TYR A 188 2.15 -4.52 -8.28
N ASP A 189 2.34 -4.53 -9.59
CA ASP A 189 1.39 -5.03 -10.59
C ASP A 189 2.19 -5.54 -11.78
N ASN A 190 2.08 -6.84 -12.10
CA ASN A 190 2.85 -7.43 -13.17
C ASN A 190 2.40 -6.94 -14.57
N HIS A 191 1.17 -6.44 -14.73
CA HIS A 191 0.62 -6.02 -16.03
C HIS A 191 0.20 -4.53 -16.14
N GLY A 192 -0.10 -3.88 -15.02
CA GLY A 192 -0.64 -2.51 -15.03
C GLY A 192 0.36 -1.45 -15.53
N ARG A 193 -0.18 -0.32 -16.01
CA ARG A 193 0.65 0.87 -16.36
C ARG A 193 1.11 1.61 -15.10
N ALA A 194 0.19 1.78 -14.14
CA ALA A 194 0.48 2.25 -12.80
C ALA A 194 0.88 1.07 -11.92
N ARG A 195 2.19 0.74 -11.86
CA ARG A 195 2.66 -0.52 -11.25
C ARG A 195 2.85 -0.47 -9.74
N ALA A 196 3.23 0.68 -9.20
CA ALA A 196 3.53 0.82 -7.79
C ALA A 196 3.47 2.29 -7.37
N CYS A 197 2.96 2.59 -6.18
CA CYS A 197 2.84 3.94 -5.65
C CYS A 197 3.86 4.21 -4.53
N PRO A 198 4.90 5.00 -4.80
CA PRO A 198 5.76 5.44 -3.72
C PRO A 198 4.99 6.23 -2.68
N HIS A 199 5.35 6.04 -1.43
CA HIS A 199 4.61 6.61 -0.32
C HIS A 199 5.54 6.97 0.84
N THR A 200 5.04 7.84 1.71
CA THR A 200 5.73 8.32 2.90
C THR A 200 4.73 8.97 3.86
N ALA A 201 5.16 9.27 5.07
CA ALA A 201 4.47 10.29 5.86
C ALA A 201 5.29 11.58 5.85
N PHE A 202 4.60 12.71 5.86
CA PHE A 202 5.22 14.03 5.86
C PHE A 202 4.71 14.86 7.04
N VAL A 203 5.44 15.93 7.38
CA VAL A 203 5.02 16.87 8.42
C VAL A 203 4.12 17.91 7.78
N ASP A 204 2.90 18.02 8.31
CA ASP A 204 2.04 19.17 8.11
C ASP A 204 2.31 20.14 9.26
N GLU A 205 2.91 21.30 8.96
CA GLU A 205 3.32 22.28 9.98
C GLU A 205 2.13 22.87 10.73
N GLU A 206 0.94 22.94 10.10
CA GLU A 206 -0.29 23.43 10.75
C GLU A 206 -0.83 22.43 11.79
N HIS A 207 -0.49 21.15 11.63
CA HIS A 207 -1.03 20.06 12.44
C HIS A 207 0.05 19.21 13.12
N LYS A 208 1.28 19.69 13.22
CA LYS A 208 2.39 18.94 13.84
C LYS A 208 2.20 18.66 15.34
N ASP A 209 1.44 19.51 16.02
CA ASP A 209 1.18 19.39 17.47
C ASP A 209 -0.11 18.60 17.78
N ASN A 210 -0.82 18.12 16.74
CA ASN A 210 -1.98 17.23 16.92
C ASN A 210 -1.58 15.85 17.47
N TYR A 211 -2.57 15.03 17.81
CA TYR A 211 -2.33 13.65 18.24
C TYR A 211 -1.69 12.79 17.13
N ALA A 212 -0.90 11.80 17.53
CA ALA A 212 -0.33 10.83 16.60
C ALA A 212 -1.42 10.07 15.84
N ARG A 213 -1.25 9.89 14.53
CA ARG A 213 -2.08 8.94 13.78
C ARG A 213 -1.92 7.53 14.35
N GLU A 214 -3.03 6.81 14.37
CA GLU A 214 -3.11 5.40 14.72
C GLU A 214 -3.77 4.68 13.56
N SER A 215 -3.12 3.64 13.03
CA SER A 215 -3.56 3.01 11.79
C SER A 215 -3.12 1.56 11.68
N ILE A 216 -3.82 0.82 10.84
CA ILE A 216 -3.49 -0.52 10.39
C ILE A 216 -3.32 -0.53 8.87
N GLU A 217 -2.27 -1.18 8.41
CA GLU A 217 -2.04 -1.53 7.01
C GLU A 217 -2.26 -3.03 6.85
N ILE A 218 -3.09 -3.42 5.89
CA ILE A 218 -3.24 -4.79 5.43
C ILE A 218 -2.54 -4.95 4.09
N ARG A 219 -1.78 -6.02 3.92
CA ARG A 219 -1.11 -6.36 2.67
C ARG A 219 -1.74 -7.58 2.05
N ALA A 220 -2.08 -7.49 0.76
CA ALA A 220 -2.77 -8.54 0.04
C ALA A 220 -2.14 -8.81 -1.33
N ILE A 221 -2.19 -10.07 -1.74
CA ILE A 221 -1.95 -10.51 -3.11
C ILE A 221 -3.31 -10.69 -3.78
N LEU A 222 -3.50 -10.03 -4.91
CA LEU A 222 -4.73 -10.07 -5.72
C LEU A 222 -4.38 -10.80 -7.02
N ILE A 223 -5.19 -11.77 -7.44
CA ILE A 223 -4.88 -12.62 -8.59
C ILE A 223 -6.08 -12.65 -9.56
N TRP A 224 -5.79 -12.51 -10.85
CA TRP A 224 -6.69 -12.72 -11.98
C TRP A 224 -6.06 -13.77 -12.92
N PRO A 225 -6.41 -15.06 -12.78
CA PRO A 225 -5.81 -16.14 -13.56
C PRO A 225 -6.03 -15.98 -15.07
N ASP A 226 -7.23 -15.59 -15.48
CA ASP A 226 -7.63 -15.50 -16.90
C ASP A 226 -7.21 -14.18 -17.58
N HIS A 227 -6.39 -13.36 -16.93
CA HIS A 227 -5.96 -12.10 -17.52
C HIS A 227 -4.90 -12.36 -18.61
N GLU A 228 -5.29 -12.28 -19.88
CA GLU A 228 -4.37 -12.48 -20.99
C GLU A 228 -3.17 -11.53 -20.89
N SER A 229 -1.97 -12.10 -20.88
CA SER A 229 -0.75 -11.36 -21.08
C SER A 229 -0.72 -10.93 -22.56
N VAL A 230 -0.64 -9.62 -22.83
CA VAL A 230 -0.29 -9.17 -24.17
C VAL A 230 1.16 -9.60 -24.40
N LEU A 231 1.34 -10.72 -25.10
CA LEU A 231 2.65 -11.14 -25.59
C LEU A 231 3.20 -9.98 -26.41
N VAL A 232 4.19 -9.28 -25.88
CA VAL A 232 5.01 -8.39 -26.69
C VAL A 232 5.75 -9.31 -27.65
N SER A 233 5.24 -9.42 -28.88
CA SER A 233 5.94 -10.12 -29.95
C SER A 233 7.35 -9.54 -30.00
N SER A 234 8.35 -10.39 -29.77
CA SER A 234 9.78 -10.06 -29.85
C SER A 234 10.22 -9.91 -31.31
N ASN A 235 9.57 -8.99 -32.02
CA ASN A 235 9.95 -8.56 -33.36
C ASN A 235 10.34 -7.07 -33.30
N LEU A 236 11.51 -6.79 -32.71
CA LEU A 236 12.39 -5.67 -33.02
C LEU A 236 13.83 -6.05 -32.65
#